data_AF-A0A524FKT0-F1
#
_entry.id   AF-A0A524FKT0-F1
#
_cell.length_a   1.000
_cell.length_b   1.000
_cell.length_c   1.000
_cell.angle_alpha   90.00
_cell.angle_beta   90.00
_cell.angle_gamma   90.00
#
_symmetry.space_group_name_H-M   'P 1'
#
loop_
_entity.id
_entity.type
_entity.pdbx_description
1 polymer ?
#
loop_
_entity_poly.entity_id
_entity_poly.type
_entity_poly.pdbx_seq_one_letter_code
_entity_poly.pdbx_strand_id
1 'polypeptide(L)'
;MEEVAPILEKFIQLFKDEIFNFYFRSFNYIKDILAEKEINLEKKPSQDSEETRKTNIETMLNAIKLAFMTIGVPKNKLEESMKQFNTLTKKNPDDYPDYNSYFERDLKDYIDQILFEILFDYLIDLDTKKMENLDLFDLLPRGFINRLNKFKHNKIPSSDIREAIKECMEEIKNSVVPSDYLTKKEEKIIKGDMVIKSATPEELKEFEEKRIVSKVGPSKPKVSIQEVIPEKLNFQLPQKQKLFLDSIGSFSPINSDIINEFNIDIANLKNSKDSNLEFLNLENLFYFISILRMLNIELSLNAKQIIEIARKYVNGKIFRASKESTPDPINNFFGLAILSELNLLYNDNIEFVDLTDIQRFLESELKDFIPEKLHLNFFTILCLKILEKSGGIIALKTNLINSILSLDILSNSENIKEYNPVLDILEHLASIKLLDKKANLSHFKSLYMSKLKKLITQNGMINDTITDSARALLIIDLLDLKKAEYTICQILLTHIIKNVRYFNSEDLKKEFNWKTDKLAYTIELRMLFWTLLACASYKTISNASLF
;
A
#
# COMPACT_ATOMS: atom_id res chain seq x y z
N MET A 1 -36.73 -1.64 -18.51
CA MET A 1 -36.59 -1.87 -17.06
C MET A 1 -36.93 -3.28 -16.57
N GLU A 2 -37.98 -3.97 -17.06
CA GLU A 2 -38.37 -5.30 -16.56
C GLU A 2 -37.28 -6.38 -16.63
N GLU A 3 -36.45 -6.38 -17.68
CA GLU A 3 -35.33 -7.34 -17.82
C GLU A 3 -34.06 -6.92 -17.05
N VAL A 4 -33.90 -5.62 -16.78
CA VAL A 4 -32.68 -5.02 -16.22
C VAL A 4 -32.75 -4.92 -14.69
N ALA A 5 -33.93 -4.60 -14.14
CA ALA A 5 -34.14 -4.45 -12.70
C ALA A 5 -33.76 -5.71 -11.87
N PRO A 6 -34.11 -6.94 -12.28
CA PRO A 6 -33.71 -8.15 -11.55
C PRO A 6 -32.19 -8.38 -11.55
N ILE A 7 -31.49 -7.93 -12.60
CA ILE A 7 -30.02 -8.03 -12.69
C ILE A 7 -29.37 -7.03 -11.73
N LEU A 8 -29.86 -5.79 -11.71
CA LEU A 8 -29.46 -4.73 -10.79
C LEU A 8 -29.66 -5.13 -9.32
N GLU A 9 -30.85 -5.61 -8.98
CA GLU A 9 -31.18 -6.03 -7.61
C GLU A 9 -30.22 -7.13 -7.14
N LYS A 10 -29.99 -8.12 -8.01
CA LYS A 10 -29.06 -9.22 -7.72
C LYS A 10 -27.61 -8.77 -7.67
N PHE A 11 -27.20 -7.82 -8.51
CA PHE A 11 -25.87 -7.22 -8.47
C PHE A 11 -25.65 -6.53 -7.11
N ILE A 12 -26.55 -5.62 -6.74
CA ILE A 12 -26.45 -4.87 -5.48
C ILE A 12 -26.48 -5.82 -4.28
N GLN A 13 -27.35 -6.84 -4.30
CA GLN A 13 -27.44 -7.82 -3.20
C GLN A 13 -26.15 -8.64 -3.05
N LEU A 14 -25.53 -9.07 -4.14
CA LEU A 14 -24.34 -9.93 -4.11
C LEU A 14 -23.03 -9.19 -3.86
N PHE A 15 -22.98 -7.90 -4.17
CA PHE A 15 -21.77 -7.09 -4.11
C PHE A 15 -21.83 -5.95 -3.09
N LYS A 16 -22.84 -5.95 -2.21
CA LYS A 16 -23.10 -4.85 -1.27
C LYS A 16 -21.88 -4.46 -0.45
N ASP A 17 -21.21 -5.44 0.16
CA ASP A 17 -20.07 -5.18 1.05
C ASP A 17 -18.83 -4.74 0.25
N GLU A 18 -18.65 -5.25 -0.96
CA GLU A 18 -17.56 -4.87 -1.86
C GLU A 18 -17.75 -3.47 -2.41
N ILE A 19 -18.98 -3.12 -2.82
CA ILE A 19 -19.32 -1.75 -3.26
C ILE A 19 -19.13 -0.77 -2.10
N PHE A 20 -19.55 -1.14 -0.88
CA PHE A 20 -19.28 -0.34 0.33
C PHE A 20 -17.78 -0.10 0.52
N ASN A 21 -16.98 -1.17 0.48
CA ASN A 21 -15.53 -1.07 0.69
C ASN A 21 -14.82 -0.28 -0.42
N PHE A 22 -15.24 -0.46 -1.67
CA PHE A 22 -14.78 0.34 -2.80
C PHE A 22 -15.05 1.82 -2.55
N TYR A 23 -16.27 2.18 -2.18
CA TYR A 23 -16.63 3.57 -1.93
C TYR A 23 -15.85 4.13 -0.75
N PHE A 24 -15.76 3.39 0.35
CA PHE A 24 -14.97 3.77 1.52
C PHE A 24 -13.50 4.05 1.19
N ARG A 25 -12.86 3.16 0.41
CA ARG A 25 -11.48 3.35 -0.05
C ARG A 25 -11.34 4.60 -0.95
N SER A 26 -12.28 4.79 -1.87
CA SER A 26 -12.31 5.99 -2.73
C SER A 26 -12.52 7.28 -1.93
N PHE A 27 -13.36 7.28 -0.88
CA PHE A 27 -13.52 8.43 0.00
C PHE A 27 -12.25 8.75 0.78
N ASN A 28 -11.59 7.74 1.34
CA ASN A 28 -10.33 7.95 2.05
C ASN A 28 -9.25 8.48 1.12
N TYR A 29 -9.16 7.96 -0.11
CA TYR A 29 -8.26 8.49 -1.13
C TYR A 29 -8.52 9.97 -1.43
N ILE A 30 -9.78 10.38 -1.55
CA ILE A 30 -10.13 11.80 -1.73
C ILE A 30 -9.76 12.61 -0.48
N LYS A 31 -10.02 12.11 0.73
CA LYS A 31 -9.63 12.77 1.99
C LYS A 31 -8.12 12.94 2.11
N ASP A 32 -7.34 11.99 1.64
CA ASP A 32 -5.87 12.08 1.59
C ASP A 32 -5.42 13.22 0.66
N ILE A 33 -6.07 13.38 -0.51
CA ILE A 33 -5.80 14.51 -1.41
C ILE A 33 -6.21 15.84 -0.78
N LEU A 34 -7.32 15.88 -0.03
CA LEU A 34 -7.76 17.08 0.70
C LEU A 34 -6.75 17.50 1.77
N ALA A 35 -6.23 16.53 2.52
CA ALA A 35 -5.19 16.75 3.52
C ALA A 35 -3.88 17.26 2.87
N GLU A 36 -3.53 16.75 1.68
CA GLU A 36 -2.37 17.21 0.90
C GLU A 36 -2.53 18.66 0.41
N LYS A 37 -3.76 19.10 0.14
CA LYS A 37 -4.08 20.50 -0.18
C LYS A 37 -4.24 21.40 1.05
N GLU A 38 -3.79 20.94 2.21
CA GLU A 38 -3.81 21.66 3.49
C GLU A 38 -5.20 22.13 3.94
N ILE A 39 -6.27 21.46 3.49
CA ILE A 39 -7.61 21.73 3.99
C ILE A 39 -7.78 21.09 5.37
N ASN A 40 -7.98 21.93 6.37
CA ASN A 40 -8.36 21.46 7.69
C ASN A 40 -9.85 21.08 7.71
N LEU A 41 -10.12 19.78 7.58
CA LEU A 41 -11.47 19.23 7.56
C LEU A 41 -12.23 19.41 8.89
N GLU A 42 -11.55 19.61 10.01
CA GLU A 42 -12.17 19.81 11.34
C GLU A 42 -12.52 21.28 11.62
N LYS A 43 -12.09 22.19 10.73
CA LYS A 43 -12.35 23.62 10.89
C LYS A 43 -13.81 23.93 10.59
N LYS A 44 -14.42 24.82 11.38
CA LYS A 44 -15.78 25.30 11.13
C LYS A 44 -15.81 26.26 9.94
N PRO A 45 -16.66 26.04 8.91
CA PRO A 45 -16.79 26.98 7.79
C PRO A 45 -17.25 28.39 8.20
N SER A 46 -17.94 28.52 9.34
CA SER A 46 -18.38 29.80 9.89
C SER A 46 -17.26 30.63 10.54
N GLN A 47 -16.11 30.02 10.82
CA GLN A 47 -14.92 30.72 11.32
C GLN A 47 -14.06 31.31 10.20
N ASP A 48 -14.34 30.95 8.95
CA ASP A 48 -13.62 31.46 7.78
C ASP A 48 -14.31 32.69 7.17
N SER A 49 -13.49 33.58 6.60
CA SER A 49 -14.00 34.63 5.72
C SER A 49 -14.71 33.99 4.52
N GLU A 50 -15.63 34.71 3.89
CA GLU A 50 -16.35 34.22 2.71
C GLU A 50 -15.39 33.84 1.57
N GLU A 51 -14.33 34.62 1.37
CA GLU A 51 -13.31 34.35 0.36
C GLU A 51 -12.51 33.08 0.68
N THR A 52 -12.06 32.92 1.92
CA THR A 52 -11.35 31.71 2.38
C THR A 52 -12.23 30.46 2.25
N ARG A 53 -13.50 30.56 2.64
CA ARG A 53 -14.45 29.45 2.51
C ARG A 53 -14.66 29.06 1.06
N LYS A 54 -14.81 30.04 0.16
CA LYS A 54 -14.92 29.80 -1.27
C LYS A 54 -13.68 29.09 -1.82
N THR A 55 -12.49 29.54 -1.44
CA THR A 55 -11.22 28.90 -1.81
C THR A 55 -11.12 27.47 -1.29
N ASN A 56 -11.53 27.22 -0.05
CA ASN A 56 -11.53 25.86 0.53
C ASN A 56 -12.49 24.95 -0.25
N ILE A 57 -13.73 25.39 -0.50
CA ILE A 57 -14.72 24.60 -1.26
C ILE A 57 -14.24 24.33 -2.69
N GLU A 58 -13.71 25.34 -3.38
CA GLU A 58 -13.13 25.17 -4.72
C GLU A 58 -11.97 24.18 -4.72
N THR A 59 -11.11 24.25 -3.70
CA THR A 59 -10.00 23.32 -3.53
C THR A 59 -10.49 21.90 -3.23
N MET A 60 -11.57 21.73 -2.45
CA MET A 60 -12.19 20.42 -2.23
C MET A 60 -12.74 19.82 -3.53
N LEU A 61 -13.42 20.64 -4.33
CA LEU A 61 -13.91 20.23 -5.65
C LEU A 61 -12.76 19.87 -6.59
N ASN A 62 -11.68 20.65 -6.59
CA ASN A 62 -10.50 20.36 -7.39
C ASN A 62 -9.81 19.06 -6.95
N ALA A 63 -9.79 18.73 -5.65
CA ALA A 63 -9.30 17.45 -5.15
C ALA A 63 -10.15 16.27 -5.65
N ILE A 64 -11.48 16.40 -5.64
CA ILE A 64 -12.39 15.37 -6.18
C ILE A 64 -12.16 15.20 -7.70
N LYS A 65 -12.04 16.31 -8.44
CA LYS A 65 -11.68 16.28 -9.88
C LYS A 65 -10.40 15.51 -10.09
N LEU A 66 -9.35 15.87 -9.34
CA LEU A 66 -8.05 15.24 -9.45
C LEU A 66 -8.16 13.73 -9.18
N ALA A 67 -8.83 13.34 -8.10
CA ALA A 67 -9.04 11.94 -7.73
C ALA A 67 -9.75 11.11 -8.82
N PHE A 68 -10.73 11.68 -9.52
CA PHE A 68 -11.42 10.97 -10.58
C PHE A 68 -10.70 11.02 -11.93
N MET A 69 -10.01 12.12 -12.22
CA MET A 69 -9.15 12.23 -13.40
C MET A 69 -8.01 11.21 -13.34
N THR A 70 -7.40 10.98 -12.17
CA THR A 70 -6.36 9.97 -11.98
C THR A 70 -6.85 8.55 -12.23
N ILE A 71 -8.15 8.29 -12.01
CA ILE A 71 -8.82 7.01 -12.33
C ILE A 71 -9.19 6.91 -13.82
N GLY A 72 -9.06 7.98 -14.59
CA GLY A 72 -9.37 8.03 -16.03
C GLY A 72 -10.78 8.52 -16.35
N VAL A 73 -11.44 9.24 -15.43
CA VAL A 73 -12.71 9.91 -15.71
C VAL A 73 -12.43 11.21 -16.51
N PRO A 74 -13.06 11.39 -17.69
CA PRO A 74 -12.85 12.57 -18.52
C PRO A 74 -13.19 13.89 -17.82
N LYS A 75 -12.33 14.90 -17.99
CA LYS A 75 -12.50 16.23 -17.38
C LYS A 75 -13.83 16.90 -17.75
N ASN A 76 -14.29 16.78 -18.99
CA ASN A 76 -15.58 17.33 -19.43
C ASN A 76 -16.77 16.74 -18.64
N LYS A 77 -16.75 15.44 -18.33
CA LYS A 77 -17.78 14.76 -17.53
C LYS A 77 -17.82 15.26 -16.08
N LEU A 78 -16.64 15.57 -15.52
CA LEU A 78 -16.50 16.16 -14.19
C LEU A 78 -16.91 17.64 -14.17
N GLU A 79 -16.65 18.40 -15.24
CA GLU A 79 -17.04 19.82 -15.36
C GLU A 79 -18.55 20.03 -15.53
N GLU A 80 -19.22 19.16 -16.30
CA GLU A 80 -20.67 19.22 -16.50
C GLU A 80 -21.43 18.96 -15.19
N SER A 81 -20.95 17.97 -14.42
CA SER A 81 -21.53 17.63 -13.13
C SER A 81 -21.28 18.71 -12.07
N MET A 82 -20.15 19.45 -12.16
CA MET A 82 -19.83 20.54 -11.23
C MET A 82 -20.64 21.84 -11.42
N LYS A 83 -21.35 22.01 -12.54
CA LYS A 83 -22.24 23.18 -12.72
C LYS A 83 -23.38 23.22 -11.70
N GLN A 84 -23.76 22.07 -11.14
CA GLN A 84 -24.77 21.97 -10.07
C GLN A 84 -24.25 22.48 -8.70
N PHE A 85 -22.92 22.54 -8.51
CA PHE A 85 -22.27 22.80 -7.21
C PHE A 85 -22.05 24.29 -6.90
N ASN A 86 -22.29 25.19 -7.87
CA ASN A 86 -22.34 26.65 -7.64
C ASN A 86 -23.46 27.08 -6.66
N THR A 87 -24.37 26.17 -6.31
CA THR A 87 -25.43 26.40 -5.31
C THR A 87 -24.96 26.13 -3.88
N LEU A 88 -23.89 25.38 -3.67
CA LEU A 88 -23.42 24.97 -2.34
C LEU A 88 -22.71 26.08 -1.57
N THR A 89 -22.00 26.97 -2.28
CA THR A 89 -21.41 28.19 -1.69
C THR A 89 -22.47 29.17 -1.17
N LYS A 90 -23.74 28.97 -1.52
CA LYS A 90 -24.89 29.77 -1.05
C LYS A 90 -25.57 29.20 0.20
N LYS A 91 -25.18 28.01 0.67
CA LYS A 91 -25.72 27.42 1.92
C LYS A 91 -25.14 28.13 3.15
N ASN A 92 -25.89 28.16 4.25
CA ASN A 92 -25.47 28.85 5.46
C ASN A 92 -24.26 28.13 6.09
N PRO A 93 -23.11 28.79 6.30
CA PRO A 93 -21.91 28.15 6.87
C PRO A 93 -22.14 27.54 8.26
N ASP A 94 -23.12 28.05 9.01
CA ASP A 94 -23.49 27.54 10.33
C ASP A 94 -24.22 26.17 10.27
N ASP A 95 -24.68 25.74 9.09
CA ASP A 95 -25.34 24.44 8.91
C ASP A 95 -24.36 23.26 8.96
N TYR A 96 -23.05 23.54 9.03
CA TYR A 96 -21.98 22.56 9.03
C TYR A 96 -21.11 22.74 10.28
N PRO A 97 -20.96 21.70 11.12
CA PRO A 97 -20.08 21.78 12.27
C PRO A 97 -18.61 21.87 11.85
N ASP A 98 -18.24 21.33 10.69
CA ASP A 98 -16.89 21.35 10.11
C ASP A 98 -16.90 21.08 8.58
N TYR A 99 -15.76 21.27 7.91
CA TYR A 99 -15.62 20.98 6.47
C TYR A 99 -15.73 19.48 6.14
N ASN A 100 -15.43 18.56 7.08
CA ASN A 100 -15.65 17.13 6.87
C ASN A 100 -17.14 16.82 6.71
N SER A 101 -17.98 17.45 7.51
CA SER A 101 -19.44 17.32 7.45
C SER A 101 -19.98 17.91 6.15
N TYR A 102 -19.36 18.97 5.64
CA TYR A 102 -19.67 19.49 4.31
C TYR A 102 -19.31 18.46 3.23
N PHE A 103 -18.12 17.86 3.30
CA PHE A 103 -17.70 16.79 2.38
C PHE A 103 -18.65 15.59 2.40
N GLU A 104 -18.99 15.09 3.58
CA GLU A 104 -19.79 13.88 3.76
C GLU A 104 -21.28 14.09 3.47
N ARG A 105 -21.83 15.28 3.75
CA ARG A 105 -23.26 15.54 3.52
C ARG A 105 -23.57 15.95 2.09
N ASP A 106 -22.70 16.75 1.47
CA ASP A 106 -23.04 17.44 0.23
C ASP A 106 -22.21 16.99 -0.98
N LEU A 107 -20.99 16.48 -0.78
CA LEU A 107 -20.13 16.01 -1.87
C LEU A 107 -20.14 14.48 -2.02
N LYS A 108 -20.65 13.77 -1.01
CA LYS A 108 -20.65 12.31 -0.95
C LYS A 108 -21.52 11.66 -2.01
N ASP A 109 -22.78 12.09 -2.15
CA ASP A 109 -23.71 11.53 -3.14
C ASP A 109 -23.17 11.68 -4.57
N TYR A 110 -22.46 12.77 -4.83
CA TYR A 110 -21.79 13.02 -6.10
C TYR A 110 -20.64 12.05 -6.38
N ILE A 111 -19.76 11.86 -5.39
CA ILE A 111 -18.66 10.90 -5.47
C ILE A 111 -19.23 9.49 -5.70
N ASP A 112 -20.25 9.12 -4.91
CA ASP A 112 -20.92 7.84 -5.01
C ASP A 112 -21.50 7.59 -6.41
N GLN A 113 -22.13 8.60 -7.02
CA GLN A 113 -22.69 8.49 -8.37
C GLN A 113 -21.61 8.20 -9.41
N ILE A 114 -20.48 8.90 -9.37
CA ILE A 114 -19.37 8.64 -10.30
C ILE A 114 -18.81 7.22 -10.10
N LEU A 115 -18.62 6.80 -8.86
CA LEU A 115 -18.13 5.47 -8.54
C LEU A 115 -19.11 4.38 -9.01
N PHE A 116 -20.41 4.61 -8.85
CA PHE A 116 -21.45 3.72 -9.37
C PHE A 116 -21.38 3.59 -10.90
N GLU A 117 -21.24 4.71 -11.61
CA GLU A 117 -21.13 4.72 -13.07
C GLU A 117 -19.91 3.93 -13.55
N ILE A 118 -18.76 4.05 -12.87
CA ILE A 118 -17.56 3.29 -13.23
C ILE A 118 -17.82 1.77 -13.12
N LEU A 119 -18.52 1.33 -12.07
CA LEU A 119 -18.90 -0.09 -11.93
C LEU A 119 -19.82 -0.55 -13.05
N PHE A 120 -20.79 0.28 -13.44
CA PHE A 120 -21.74 -0.07 -14.49
C PHE A 120 -21.10 -0.08 -15.88
N ASP A 121 -20.27 0.92 -16.19
CA ASP A 121 -19.45 0.96 -17.41
C ASP A 121 -18.64 -0.34 -17.54
N TYR A 122 -18.10 -0.84 -16.42
CA TYR A 122 -17.36 -2.10 -16.39
C TYR A 122 -18.25 -3.34 -16.63
N LEU A 123 -19.44 -3.39 -16.01
CA LEU A 123 -20.36 -4.53 -16.14
C LEU A 123 -20.80 -4.78 -17.59
N ILE A 124 -20.88 -3.72 -18.40
CA ILE A 124 -21.36 -3.78 -19.79
C ILE A 124 -20.23 -3.68 -20.82
N ASP A 125 -18.97 -3.82 -20.40
CA ASP A 125 -17.77 -3.76 -21.26
C ASP A 125 -17.59 -2.42 -22.00
N LEU A 126 -18.11 -1.32 -21.44
CA LEU A 126 -17.99 0.01 -22.03
C LEU A 126 -16.63 0.64 -21.74
N ASP A 127 -16.11 0.45 -20.52
CA ASP A 127 -14.77 0.93 -20.14
C ASP A 127 -14.15 0.05 -19.06
N THR A 128 -13.14 -0.74 -19.44
CA THR A 128 -12.39 -1.58 -18.49
C THR A 128 -11.24 -0.84 -17.82
N LYS A 129 -10.71 0.21 -18.46
CA LYS A 129 -9.51 0.90 -18.01
C LYS A 129 -9.72 1.63 -16.70
N LYS A 130 -10.90 2.22 -16.48
CA LYS A 130 -11.21 2.87 -15.19
C LYS A 130 -11.14 1.88 -14.02
N MET A 131 -11.62 0.65 -14.21
CA MET A 131 -11.54 -0.40 -13.19
C MET A 131 -10.13 -0.94 -13.01
N GLU A 132 -9.36 -1.10 -14.08
CA GLU A 132 -7.94 -1.46 -14.00
C GLU A 132 -7.16 -0.39 -13.22
N ASN A 133 -7.43 0.89 -13.48
CA ASN A 133 -6.86 2.00 -12.73
C ASN A 133 -7.24 1.89 -11.25
N LEU A 134 -8.53 1.73 -10.93
CA LEU A 134 -8.99 1.56 -9.54
C LEU A 134 -8.28 0.41 -8.81
N ASP A 135 -7.98 -0.70 -9.50
CA ASP A 135 -7.21 -1.82 -8.96
C ASP A 135 -5.73 -1.45 -8.73
N LEU A 136 -5.13 -0.71 -9.67
CA LEU A 136 -3.77 -0.18 -9.55
C LEU A 136 -3.59 0.77 -8.35
N PHE A 137 -4.64 1.53 -8.01
CA PHE A 137 -4.70 2.41 -6.84
C PHE A 137 -5.09 1.69 -5.52
N ASP A 138 -5.29 0.36 -5.53
CA ASP A 138 -5.82 -0.41 -4.38
C ASP A 138 -7.15 0.17 -3.81
N LEU A 139 -7.96 0.77 -4.69
CA LEU A 139 -9.27 1.33 -4.33
C LEU A 139 -10.35 0.28 -4.43
N LEU A 140 -10.12 -0.78 -5.19
CA LEU A 140 -11.03 -1.92 -5.24
C LEU A 140 -10.75 -2.87 -4.07
N PRO A 141 -11.79 -3.48 -3.49
CA PRO A 141 -11.64 -4.72 -2.74
C PRO A 141 -10.90 -5.73 -3.62
N ARG A 142 -9.89 -6.43 -3.11
CA ARG A 142 -9.09 -7.31 -3.97
C ARG A 142 -9.95 -8.46 -4.52
N GLY A 143 -9.67 -8.91 -5.74
CA GLY A 143 -10.47 -9.94 -6.42
C GLY A 143 -11.89 -9.50 -6.82
N PHE A 144 -12.30 -8.25 -6.54
CA PHE A 144 -13.59 -7.72 -6.94
C PHE A 144 -13.79 -7.78 -8.46
N ILE A 145 -12.77 -7.41 -9.24
CA ILE A 145 -12.73 -7.55 -10.71
C ILE A 145 -13.04 -8.98 -11.15
N ASN A 146 -12.41 -9.99 -10.53
CA ASN A 146 -12.62 -11.39 -10.88
C ASN A 146 -14.06 -11.85 -10.60
N ARG A 147 -14.66 -11.38 -9.50
CA ARG A 147 -16.06 -11.67 -9.18
C ARG A 147 -17.03 -10.94 -10.10
N LEU A 148 -16.74 -9.69 -10.45
CA LEU A 148 -17.51 -8.93 -11.45
C LEU A 148 -17.47 -9.67 -12.78
N ASN A 149 -16.32 -10.16 -13.23
CA ASN A 149 -16.19 -10.94 -14.46
C ASN A 149 -17.01 -12.23 -14.43
N LYS A 150 -16.99 -12.97 -13.31
CA LYS A 150 -17.87 -14.14 -13.14
C LYS A 150 -19.35 -13.75 -13.18
N PHE A 151 -19.74 -12.65 -12.55
CA PHE A 151 -21.11 -12.16 -12.59
C PHE A 151 -21.53 -11.78 -14.01
N LYS A 152 -20.69 -11.04 -14.74
CA LYS A 152 -20.90 -10.67 -16.16
C LYS A 152 -21.15 -11.91 -17.02
N HIS A 153 -20.27 -12.91 -16.93
CA HIS A 153 -20.43 -14.16 -17.69
C HIS A 153 -21.73 -14.92 -17.34
N ASN A 154 -22.15 -14.89 -16.08
CA ASN A 154 -23.29 -15.69 -15.61
C ASN A 154 -24.65 -14.98 -15.74
N LYS A 155 -24.66 -13.65 -15.72
CA LYS A 155 -25.88 -12.82 -15.61
C LYS A 155 -26.05 -11.79 -16.71
N ILE A 156 -24.97 -11.46 -17.42
CA ILE A 156 -24.97 -10.52 -18.56
C ILE A 156 -24.26 -11.17 -19.78
N PRO A 157 -24.71 -12.37 -20.22
CA PRO A 157 -23.99 -13.14 -21.24
C PRO A 157 -24.19 -12.62 -22.67
N SER A 158 -25.33 -11.99 -22.98
CA SER A 158 -25.68 -11.57 -24.34
C SER A 158 -25.45 -10.08 -24.59
N SER A 159 -25.20 -9.72 -25.86
CA SER A 159 -25.14 -8.33 -26.33
C SER A 159 -26.43 -7.56 -26.06
N ASP A 160 -27.57 -8.24 -26.21
CA ASP A 160 -28.88 -7.61 -26.14
C ASP A 160 -29.20 -7.14 -24.71
N ILE A 161 -28.80 -7.92 -23.69
CA ILE A 161 -28.92 -7.51 -22.28
C ILE A 161 -27.99 -6.33 -21.98
N ARG A 162 -26.77 -6.32 -22.55
CA ARG A 162 -25.83 -5.19 -22.36
C ARG A 162 -26.39 -3.91 -22.98
N GLU A 163 -26.99 -4.01 -24.15
CA GLU A 163 -27.62 -2.87 -24.81
C GLU A 163 -28.85 -2.38 -24.05
N ALA A 164 -29.70 -3.29 -23.56
CA ALA A 164 -30.83 -2.94 -22.70
C ALA A 164 -30.39 -2.22 -21.41
N ILE A 165 -29.26 -2.63 -20.80
CA ILE A 165 -28.69 -1.93 -19.63
C ILE A 165 -28.20 -0.53 -20.02
N LYS A 166 -27.54 -0.37 -21.18
CA LYS A 166 -27.10 0.94 -21.67
C LYS A 166 -28.28 1.88 -21.92
N GLU A 167 -29.34 1.39 -22.56
CA GLU A 167 -30.55 2.18 -22.84
C GLU A 167 -31.26 2.63 -21.56
N CYS A 168 -31.23 1.80 -20.51
CA CYS A 168 -31.81 2.13 -19.21
C CYS A 168 -30.87 2.97 -18.31
N MET A 169 -29.63 3.24 -18.72
CA MET A 169 -28.57 3.76 -17.85
C MET A 169 -28.94 5.10 -17.18
N GLU A 170 -29.56 6.02 -17.90
CA GLU A 170 -30.01 7.29 -17.33
C GLU A 170 -31.15 7.11 -16.30
N GLU A 171 -32.05 6.15 -16.52
CA GLU A 171 -33.10 5.82 -15.56
C GLU A 171 -32.53 5.13 -14.32
N ILE A 172 -31.53 4.28 -14.48
CA ILE A 172 -30.79 3.61 -13.39
C ILE A 172 -30.08 4.66 -12.53
N LYS A 173 -29.36 5.61 -13.14
CA LYS A 173 -28.67 6.70 -12.43
C LYS A 173 -29.60 7.53 -11.57
N ASN A 174 -30.81 7.80 -12.07
CA ASN A 174 -31.80 8.61 -11.37
C ASN A 174 -32.58 7.84 -10.29
N SER A 175 -32.60 6.50 -10.36
CA SER A 175 -33.36 5.65 -9.44
C SER A 175 -32.51 5.00 -8.33
N VAL A 176 -31.20 4.89 -8.54
CA VAL A 176 -30.26 4.35 -7.56
C VAL A 176 -29.62 5.51 -6.80
N VAL A 177 -30.08 5.75 -5.56
CA VAL A 177 -29.39 6.63 -4.61
C VAL A 177 -28.37 5.79 -3.86
N PRO A 178 -27.05 5.92 -4.12
CA PRO A 178 -26.09 4.97 -3.58
C PRO A 178 -25.95 5.04 -2.05
N SER A 179 -26.29 6.18 -1.44
CA SER A 179 -26.29 6.40 0.01
C SER A 179 -27.34 5.55 0.75
N ASP A 180 -28.44 5.16 0.10
CA ASP A 180 -29.49 4.29 0.68
C ASP A 180 -29.01 2.85 0.95
N TYR A 181 -27.92 2.41 0.30
CA TYR A 181 -27.38 1.06 0.51
C TYR A 181 -26.44 0.97 1.72
N LEU A 182 -25.94 2.11 2.22
CA LEU A 182 -24.95 2.21 3.29
C LEU A 182 -25.57 2.30 4.70
N THR A 183 -26.86 2.66 4.81
CA THR A 183 -27.51 3.04 6.08
C THR A 183 -27.92 1.89 7.01
N LYS A 184 -27.77 0.61 6.62
CA LYS A 184 -28.21 -0.52 7.49
C LYS A 184 -27.18 -1.07 8.49
N LYS A 185 -25.96 -0.52 8.57
CA LYS A 185 -24.94 -0.97 9.54
C LYS A 185 -24.77 -0.04 10.74
N GLU A 186 -25.08 1.24 10.61
CA GLU A 186 -24.90 2.22 11.69
C GLU A 186 -25.97 2.09 12.80
N GLU A 187 -27.19 1.65 12.50
CA GLU A 187 -28.25 1.53 13.52
C GLU A 187 -28.08 0.35 14.50
N LYS A 188 -27.18 -0.61 14.24
CA LYS A 188 -26.96 -1.77 15.14
C LYS A 188 -25.80 -1.62 16.13
N ILE A 189 -24.98 -0.58 16.01
CA ILE A 189 -23.90 -0.32 16.98
C ILE A 189 -24.31 0.76 18.01
N ILE A 190 -25.36 1.54 17.72
CA ILE A 190 -25.86 2.61 18.60
C ILE A 190 -27.18 2.22 19.30
N LYS A 191 -27.38 0.94 19.67
CA LYS A 191 -28.43 0.54 20.64
C LYS A 191 -27.97 -0.69 21.42
N GLY A 192 -26.97 -0.49 22.26
CA GLY A 192 -26.62 -1.39 23.35
C GLY A 192 -26.31 -0.53 24.57
N ASP A 193 -27.22 -0.53 25.54
CA ASP A 193 -27.10 0.20 26.80
C ASP A 193 -25.79 -0.16 27.52
N MET A 194 -24.82 0.75 27.49
CA MET A 194 -23.79 0.86 28.52
C MET A 194 -23.54 2.34 28.77
N VAL A 195 -24.20 2.84 29.81
CA VAL A 195 -23.88 4.12 30.44
C VAL A 195 -22.48 4.00 31.04
N ILE A 196 -21.46 4.42 30.30
CA ILE A 196 -20.14 4.71 30.87
C ILE A 196 -20.29 6.05 31.60
N LYS A 197 -20.50 5.99 32.92
CA LYS A 197 -20.33 7.16 33.79
C LYS A 197 -18.88 7.61 33.69
N SER A 198 -18.65 8.88 33.34
CA SER A 198 -17.35 9.52 33.46
C SER A 198 -16.92 9.56 34.92
N ALA A 199 -15.73 9.02 35.22
CA ALA A 199 -15.10 9.09 36.54
C ALA A 199 -14.94 10.55 36.98
N THR A 200 -15.24 10.85 38.23
CA THR A 200 -15.13 12.21 38.77
C THR A 200 -13.68 12.56 39.12
N PRO A 201 -13.32 13.86 39.12
CA PRO A 201 -11.97 14.33 39.45
C PRO A 201 -11.43 13.88 40.82
N GLU A 202 -12.30 13.50 41.77
CA GLU A 202 -11.88 12.90 43.05
C GLU A 202 -11.29 11.48 42.89
N GLU A 203 -11.77 10.67 41.95
CA GLU A 203 -11.29 9.29 41.74
C GLU A 203 -9.90 9.26 41.06
N LEU A 204 -9.55 10.31 40.30
CA LEU A 204 -8.22 10.49 39.70
C LEU A 204 -7.16 10.92 40.72
N LYS A 205 -7.54 11.66 41.77
CA LYS A 205 -6.61 12.06 42.84
C LYS A 205 -6.18 10.89 43.73
N GLU A 206 -7.07 9.93 43.97
CA GLU A 206 -6.74 8.74 44.76
C GLU A 206 -5.75 7.79 44.05
N PHE A 207 -5.63 7.92 42.71
CA PHE A 207 -4.69 7.15 41.89
C PHE A 207 -3.28 7.78 41.82
N GLU A 208 -3.16 9.10 41.99
CA GLU A 208 -1.87 9.82 41.97
C GLU A 208 -1.14 9.75 43.33
N GLU A 209 -1.88 9.70 44.45
CA GLU A 209 -1.27 9.64 45.79
C GLU A 209 -0.61 8.28 46.10
N LYS A 210 -0.94 7.20 45.38
CA LYS A 210 -0.34 5.87 45.57
C LYS A 210 1.01 5.65 44.87
N ARG A 211 1.56 6.65 44.15
CA ARG A 211 2.85 6.52 43.44
C ARG A 211 4.07 7.14 44.13
N ILE A 212 3.92 7.77 45.29
CA ILE A 212 5.04 8.41 46.01
C ILE A 212 5.53 7.52 47.18
N VAL A 213 6.10 6.35 46.91
CA VAL A 213 7.14 5.77 47.81
C VAL A 213 8.05 4.82 47.02
N SER A 214 9.21 5.32 46.56
CA SER A 214 10.53 4.70 46.81
C SER A 214 11.64 5.52 46.14
N LYS A 215 12.25 6.42 46.92
CA LYS A 215 13.57 6.99 46.66
C LYS A 215 14.64 5.93 46.96
N VAL A 216 15.51 5.60 46.01
CA VAL A 216 16.94 5.32 46.25
C VAL A 216 17.72 5.65 44.96
N GLY A 217 18.58 6.68 44.98
CA GLY A 217 19.65 6.86 43.98
C GLY A 217 20.88 6.02 44.37
N PRO A 218 21.84 5.71 43.47
CA PRO A 218 22.91 6.66 43.08
C PRO A 218 23.36 6.43 41.60
N SER A 219 24.32 7.08 40.94
CA SER A 219 25.28 8.18 41.12
C SER A 219 25.77 8.53 39.70
N LYS A 220 26.01 9.81 39.41
CA LYS A 220 26.62 10.25 38.14
C LYS A 220 28.07 9.74 37.99
N PRO A 221 28.50 9.39 36.77
CA PRO A 221 29.84 9.72 36.32
C PRO A 221 29.78 10.73 35.17
N LYS A 222 30.57 11.80 35.31
CA LYS A 222 31.02 12.66 34.22
C LYS A 222 32.09 11.89 33.44
N VAL A 223 31.95 11.69 32.13
CA VAL A 223 33.11 11.51 31.23
C VAL A 223 32.82 12.22 29.90
N SER A 224 33.83 12.93 29.43
CA SER A 224 33.88 13.79 28.26
C SER A 224 33.71 13.03 26.94
N ILE A 225 33.04 13.67 26.00
CA ILE A 225 33.01 13.32 24.59
C ILE A 225 34.44 13.45 24.04
N GLN A 226 35.04 12.33 23.62
CA GLN A 226 36.09 12.32 22.61
C GLN A 226 35.52 11.62 21.38
N GLU A 227 35.55 12.34 20.27
CA GLU A 227 35.22 11.88 18.93
C GLU A 227 36.07 10.65 18.59
N VAL A 228 35.40 9.53 18.29
CA VAL A 228 36.00 8.42 17.55
C VAL A 228 35.10 8.16 16.37
N ILE A 229 35.50 8.67 15.21
CA ILE A 229 35.00 8.25 13.91
C ILE A 229 35.69 6.91 13.60
N PRO A 230 34.99 5.77 13.50
CA PRO A 230 35.63 4.56 13.00
C PRO A 230 35.59 4.56 11.47
N GLU A 231 36.78 4.55 10.88
CA GLU A 231 37.03 4.20 9.48
C GLU A 231 36.41 2.83 9.13
N LYS A 232 35.89 2.74 7.89
CA LYS A 232 35.45 1.55 7.14
C LYS A 232 35.60 0.20 7.86
N LEU A 233 34.51 -0.27 8.49
CA LEU A 233 34.38 -1.65 8.93
C LEU A 233 34.06 -2.58 7.75
N ASN A 234 35.12 -3.17 7.17
CA ASN A 234 35.00 -4.34 6.31
C ASN A 234 34.68 -5.57 7.16
N PHE A 235 33.39 -5.88 7.33
CA PHE A 235 32.94 -7.17 7.84
C PHE A 235 32.79 -8.17 6.69
N GLN A 236 33.78 -9.04 6.47
CA GLN A 236 33.58 -10.27 5.71
C GLN A 236 33.13 -11.39 6.65
N LEU A 237 31.80 -11.59 6.74
CA LEU A 237 31.21 -12.80 7.29
C LEU A 237 31.22 -13.92 6.24
N PRO A 238 31.34 -15.21 6.65
CA PRO A 238 31.46 -16.33 5.73
C PRO A 238 30.26 -16.42 4.77
N GLN A 239 30.52 -16.76 3.50
CA GLN A 239 29.51 -16.94 2.45
C GLN A 239 28.57 -18.13 2.75
N LYS A 240 27.58 -17.91 3.60
CA LYS A 240 26.30 -18.63 3.51
C LYS A 240 25.54 -18.08 2.30
N GLN A 241 24.82 -18.95 1.60
CA GLN A 241 23.90 -18.54 0.54
C GLN A 241 22.86 -17.58 1.18
N LYS A 242 23.05 -16.27 1.01
CA LYS A 242 22.15 -15.24 1.53
C LYS A 242 20.90 -15.24 0.67
N LEU A 243 19.73 -15.40 1.29
CA LEU A 243 18.45 -15.17 0.61
C LEU A 243 18.24 -13.66 0.48
N PHE A 244 17.48 -13.21 -0.52
CA PHE A 244 17.14 -11.78 -0.65
C PHE A 244 16.43 -11.22 0.59
N LEU A 245 15.71 -12.09 1.31
CA LEU A 245 15.06 -11.77 2.59
C LEU A 245 16.05 -11.29 3.65
N ASP A 246 17.30 -11.77 3.60
CA ASP A 246 18.35 -11.35 4.52
C ASP A 246 18.80 -9.91 4.26
N SER A 247 18.63 -9.39 3.04
CA SER A 247 18.99 -8.02 2.68
C SER A 247 17.91 -6.97 2.93
N ILE A 248 16.66 -7.38 3.23
CA ILE A 248 15.58 -6.42 3.50
C ILE A 248 15.93 -5.57 4.73
N GLY A 249 15.90 -4.25 4.54
CA GLY A 249 16.26 -3.22 5.54
C GLY A 249 17.78 -3.01 5.67
N SER A 250 18.60 -3.67 4.87
CA SER A 250 20.05 -3.48 4.85
C SER A 250 20.62 -3.88 3.49
N PHE A 251 20.17 -3.21 2.42
CA PHE A 251 20.57 -3.55 1.06
C PHE A 251 22.03 -3.20 0.78
N SER A 252 22.73 -4.12 0.12
CA SER A 252 24.10 -3.90 -0.36
C SER A 252 24.07 -3.51 -1.85
N PRO A 253 25.09 -2.79 -2.33
CA PRO A 253 25.31 -2.57 -3.75
C PRO A 253 25.19 -3.84 -4.59
N ILE A 254 24.38 -3.77 -5.65
CA ILE A 254 24.29 -4.80 -6.68
C ILE A 254 25.55 -4.72 -7.55
N ASN A 255 25.92 -5.82 -8.20
CA ASN A 255 27.03 -5.81 -9.16
C ASN A 255 26.75 -4.78 -10.27
N SER A 256 27.73 -3.92 -10.55
CA SER A 256 27.67 -2.93 -11.62
C SER A 256 27.38 -3.55 -12.98
N ASP A 257 27.84 -4.77 -13.25
CA ASP A 257 27.59 -5.44 -14.53
C ASP A 257 26.09 -5.62 -14.79
N ILE A 258 25.35 -6.02 -13.75
CA ILE A 258 23.89 -6.18 -13.80
C ILE A 258 23.21 -4.81 -13.91
N ILE A 259 23.71 -3.81 -13.17
CA ILE A 259 23.15 -2.45 -13.20
C ILE A 259 23.26 -1.83 -14.60
N ASN A 260 24.39 -2.04 -15.27
CA ASN A 260 24.67 -1.48 -16.60
C ASN A 260 23.74 -2.04 -17.70
N GLU A 261 23.08 -3.17 -17.46
CA GLU A 261 22.09 -3.72 -18.39
C GLU A 261 20.74 -2.99 -18.32
N PHE A 262 20.45 -2.31 -17.20
CA PHE A 262 19.21 -1.56 -17.05
C PHE A 262 19.25 -0.21 -17.75
N ASN A 263 18.13 0.14 -18.37
CA ASN A 263 17.90 1.51 -18.85
C ASN A 263 17.27 2.36 -17.74
N ILE A 264 18.10 2.85 -16.81
CA ILE A 264 17.70 3.76 -15.73
C ILE A 264 18.29 5.14 -16.00
N ASP A 265 17.45 6.17 -16.06
CA ASP A 265 17.94 7.54 -16.01
C ASP A 265 18.31 7.90 -14.56
N ILE A 266 19.60 7.70 -14.25
CA ILE A 266 20.15 7.93 -12.91
C ILE A 266 20.04 9.40 -12.50
N ALA A 267 20.13 10.34 -13.45
CA ALA A 267 20.02 11.76 -13.15
C ALA A 267 18.58 12.10 -12.74
N ASN A 268 17.59 11.63 -13.49
CA ASN A 268 16.18 11.81 -13.16
C ASN A 268 15.80 11.14 -11.84
N LEU A 269 16.26 9.90 -11.61
CA LEU A 269 16.04 9.23 -10.33
C LEU A 269 16.58 10.07 -9.17
N LYS A 270 17.85 10.51 -9.22
CA LYS A 270 18.47 11.32 -8.16
C LYS A 270 17.74 12.64 -7.90
N ASN A 271 17.32 13.31 -8.97
CA ASN A 271 16.68 14.63 -8.93
C ASN A 271 15.17 14.55 -8.68
N SER A 272 14.57 13.36 -8.74
CA SER A 272 13.13 13.19 -8.56
C SER A 272 12.65 13.74 -7.21
N LYS A 273 13.48 13.66 -6.16
CA LYS A 273 13.17 14.25 -4.85
C LYS A 273 12.89 15.76 -4.88
N ASP A 274 13.51 16.50 -5.81
CA ASP A 274 13.42 17.96 -5.84
C ASP A 274 12.13 18.42 -6.52
N SER A 275 11.62 17.61 -7.45
CA SER A 275 10.32 17.83 -8.11
C SER A 275 9.16 17.21 -7.33
N ASN A 276 9.43 16.19 -6.51
CA ASN A 276 8.42 15.29 -5.95
C ASN A 276 8.50 15.16 -4.42
N LEU A 277 9.01 16.15 -3.70
CA LEU A 277 9.19 16.05 -2.25
C LEU A 277 7.87 15.70 -1.51
N GLU A 278 6.75 16.22 -2.02
CA GLU A 278 5.39 15.93 -1.53
C GLU A 278 4.92 14.49 -1.81
N PHE A 279 5.58 13.77 -2.72
CA PHE A 279 5.25 12.37 -3.05
C PHE A 279 5.91 11.36 -2.09
N LEU A 280 6.84 11.80 -1.24
CA LEU A 280 7.60 10.93 -0.32
C LEU A 280 6.79 10.59 0.95
N ASN A 281 5.87 9.63 0.83
CA ASN A 281 5.35 8.88 1.97
C ASN A 281 6.36 7.79 2.42
N LEU A 282 6.04 7.05 3.50
CA LEU A 282 6.94 6.01 4.01
C LEU A 282 7.30 4.96 2.94
N GLU A 283 6.34 4.51 2.14
CA GLU A 283 6.56 3.53 1.07
C GLU A 283 7.54 4.06 0.01
N ASN A 284 7.25 5.24 -0.56
CA ASN A 284 8.08 5.84 -1.60
C ASN A 284 9.48 6.19 -1.09
N LEU A 285 9.57 6.67 0.16
CA LEU A 285 10.83 6.97 0.81
C LEU A 285 11.67 5.69 1.01
N PHE A 286 11.04 4.59 1.45
CA PHE A 286 11.69 3.29 1.57
C PHE A 286 12.22 2.80 0.22
N TYR A 287 11.39 2.80 -0.83
CA TYR A 287 11.83 2.35 -2.15
C TYR A 287 12.96 3.23 -2.68
N PHE A 288 12.82 4.56 -2.59
CA PHE A 288 13.83 5.51 -3.06
C PHE A 288 15.18 5.26 -2.39
N ILE A 289 15.24 5.19 -1.06
CA ILE A 289 16.48 4.94 -0.31
C ILE A 289 17.06 3.57 -0.68
N SER A 290 16.23 2.53 -0.70
CA SER A 290 16.67 1.15 -1.00
C SER A 290 17.23 1.03 -2.42
N ILE A 291 16.60 1.67 -3.40
CA ILE A 291 17.07 1.71 -4.78
C ILE A 291 18.43 2.40 -4.86
N LEU A 292 18.59 3.59 -4.26
CA LEU A 292 19.88 4.29 -4.28
C LEU A 292 20.98 3.44 -3.62
N ARG A 293 20.69 2.77 -2.51
CA ARG A 293 21.60 1.81 -1.85
C ARG A 293 22.00 0.66 -2.77
N MET A 294 21.02 0.00 -3.40
CA MET A 294 21.26 -1.09 -4.36
C MET A 294 22.07 -0.65 -5.58
N LEU A 295 21.88 0.59 -6.04
CA LEU A 295 22.62 1.18 -7.15
C LEU A 295 24.00 1.76 -6.75
N ASN A 296 24.37 1.68 -5.47
CA ASN A 296 25.58 2.29 -4.91
C ASN A 296 25.66 3.81 -5.17
N ILE A 297 24.51 4.48 -5.08
CA ILE A 297 24.38 5.91 -5.26
C ILE A 297 24.28 6.57 -3.88
N GLU A 298 25.05 7.64 -3.69
CA GLU A 298 24.95 8.46 -2.48
C GLU A 298 23.54 9.04 -2.32
N LEU A 299 23.01 8.96 -1.10
CA LEU A 299 21.69 9.50 -0.79
C LEU A 299 21.70 11.01 -0.97
N SER A 300 20.84 11.48 -1.86
CA SER A 300 20.69 12.91 -2.14
C SER A 300 19.89 13.64 -1.05
N LEU A 301 19.20 12.90 -0.17
CA LEU A 301 18.61 13.39 1.07
C LEU A 301 19.54 13.07 2.24
N ASN A 302 19.81 14.05 3.10
CA ASN A 302 20.55 13.79 4.33
C ASN A 302 19.66 13.10 5.38
N ALA A 303 20.28 12.47 6.38
CA ALA A 303 19.56 11.71 7.41
C ALA A 303 18.52 12.56 8.17
N LYS A 304 18.78 13.86 8.40
CA LYS A 304 17.82 14.75 9.09
C LYS A 304 16.54 14.95 8.28
N GLN A 305 16.67 15.20 6.98
CA GLN A 305 15.51 15.35 6.09
C GLN A 305 14.68 14.07 6.02
N ILE A 306 15.34 12.91 5.95
CA ILE A 306 14.67 11.61 5.94
C ILE A 306 13.90 11.39 7.25
N ILE A 307 14.51 11.71 8.39
CA ILE A 307 13.87 11.66 9.71
C ILE A 307 12.67 12.60 9.78
N GLU A 308 12.78 13.82 9.26
CA GLU A 308 11.68 14.79 9.25
C GLU A 308 10.48 14.30 8.44
N ILE A 309 10.72 13.66 7.29
CA ILE A 309 9.66 13.03 6.50
C ILE A 309 9.04 11.87 7.28
N ALA A 310 9.85 10.94 7.79
CA ALA A 310 9.38 9.76 8.52
C ALA A 310 8.60 10.13 9.79
N ARG A 311 8.99 11.20 10.50
CA ARG A 311 8.34 11.68 11.73
C ARG A 311 6.89 12.12 11.50
N LYS A 312 6.54 12.58 10.29
CA LYS A 312 5.14 12.95 9.96
C LYS A 312 4.17 11.78 10.07
N TYR A 313 4.70 10.56 9.98
CA TYR A 313 3.96 9.29 10.01
C TYR A 313 4.08 8.59 11.36
N VAL A 314 4.43 9.31 12.43
CA VAL A 314 4.55 8.75 13.77
C VAL A 314 3.58 9.43 14.72
N ASN A 315 2.74 8.62 15.38
CA ASN A 315 1.85 9.07 16.45
C ASN A 315 1.86 8.05 17.59
N GLY A 316 2.02 8.54 18.83
CA GLY A 316 2.26 7.70 20.00
C GLY A 316 3.57 6.91 19.91
N LYS A 317 4.59 7.46 19.23
CA LYS A 317 5.90 6.84 18.99
C LYS A 317 5.90 5.54 18.16
N ILE A 318 4.80 5.25 17.45
CA ILE A 318 4.66 4.11 16.53
C ILE A 318 4.32 4.65 15.13
N PHE A 319 4.81 3.99 14.07
CA PHE A 319 4.52 4.37 12.69
C PHE A 319 3.08 4.04 12.29
N ARG A 320 2.50 4.91 11.44
CA ARG A 320 1.12 4.82 10.93
C ARG A 320 1.00 5.42 9.52
N ALA A 321 -0.07 5.12 8.81
CA ALA A 321 -0.34 5.68 7.47
C ALA A 321 -0.54 7.21 7.48
N SER A 322 -1.15 7.75 8.54
CA SER A 322 -1.36 9.18 8.74
C SER A 322 -1.44 9.51 10.23
N LYS A 323 -1.54 10.80 10.60
CA LYS A 323 -1.67 11.21 12.00
C LYS A 323 -2.91 10.61 12.69
N GLU A 324 -4.00 10.47 11.95
CA GLU A 324 -5.29 10.01 12.45
C GLU A 324 -5.49 8.49 12.30
N SER A 325 -4.63 7.80 11.54
CA SER A 325 -4.78 6.37 11.36
C SER A 325 -4.36 5.60 12.61
N THR A 326 -4.83 4.36 12.75
CA THR A 326 -4.28 3.41 13.71
C THR A 326 -2.92 2.89 13.23
N PRO A 327 -2.03 2.44 14.14
CA PRO A 327 -0.84 1.71 13.75
C PRO A 327 -1.17 0.46 12.93
N ASP A 328 -0.32 0.15 11.96
CA ASP A 328 -0.43 -1.06 11.14
C ASP A 328 0.97 -1.65 10.84
N PRO A 329 1.07 -2.96 10.57
CA PRO A 329 2.36 -3.59 10.28
C PRO A 329 3.09 -3.07 9.03
N ILE A 330 2.39 -2.54 8.03
CA ILE A 330 2.97 -2.13 6.75
C ILE A 330 3.75 -0.82 6.93
N ASN A 331 3.14 0.18 7.56
CA ASN A 331 3.81 1.45 7.84
C ASN A 331 4.94 1.28 8.87
N ASN A 332 4.77 0.38 9.85
CA ASN A 332 5.86 0.00 10.74
C ASN A 332 7.02 -0.65 9.97
N PHE A 333 6.74 -1.48 8.97
CA PHE A 333 7.78 -2.05 8.14
C PHE A 333 8.55 -0.97 7.40
N PHE A 334 7.87 -0.08 6.67
CA PHE A 334 8.54 0.96 5.91
C PHE A 334 9.36 1.89 6.80
N GLY A 335 8.80 2.32 7.94
CA GLY A 335 9.50 3.14 8.92
C GLY A 335 10.74 2.46 9.49
N LEU A 336 10.61 1.21 9.97
CA LEU A 336 11.75 0.45 10.49
C LEU A 336 12.81 0.17 9.42
N ALA A 337 12.39 -0.15 8.19
CA ALA A 337 13.31 -0.40 7.08
C ALA A 337 14.10 0.87 6.73
N ILE A 338 13.47 2.04 6.68
CA ILE A 338 14.15 3.33 6.47
C ILE A 338 15.19 3.57 7.57
N LEU A 339 14.80 3.40 8.84
CA LEU A 339 15.72 3.57 9.97
C LEU A 339 16.89 2.58 9.91
N SER A 340 16.63 1.34 9.50
CA SER A 340 17.64 0.30 9.33
C SER A 340 18.62 0.62 8.20
N GLU A 341 18.14 1.07 7.04
CA GLU A 341 18.97 1.50 5.90
C GLU A 341 19.87 2.69 6.21
N LEU A 342 19.47 3.51 7.17
CA LEU A 342 20.27 4.63 7.69
C LEU A 342 21.17 4.25 8.87
N ASN A 343 21.19 2.98 9.27
CA ASN A 343 21.85 2.48 10.48
C ASN A 343 21.43 3.21 11.76
N LEU A 344 20.21 3.77 11.79
CA LEU A 344 19.71 4.51 12.95
C LEU A 344 19.18 3.57 14.03
N LEU A 345 18.68 2.38 13.68
CA LEU A 345 18.20 1.40 14.66
C LEU A 345 19.29 0.90 15.63
N TYR A 346 20.56 1.04 15.25
CA TYR A 346 21.71 0.66 16.08
C TYR A 346 22.22 1.79 16.98
N ASN A 347 21.61 2.99 16.88
CA ASN A 347 21.99 4.15 17.67
C ASN A 347 20.92 4.42 18.75
N ASP A 348 21.36 4.60 20.00
CA ASP A 348 20.48 4.81 21.16
C ASP A 348 19.67 6.14 21.15
N ASN A 349 19.75 6.93 20.08
CA ASN A 349 19.25 8.32 20.03
C ASN A 349 18.02 8.54 19.13
N ILE A 350 17.26 7.50 18.77
CA ILE A 350 16.01 7.72 18.03
C ILE A 350 14.89 8.12 18.99
N GLU A 351 14.73 9.43 19.22
CA GLU A 351 13.76 9.93 20.21
C GLU A 351 12.29 9.89 19.76
N PHE A 352 12.04 9.86 18.45
CA PHE A 352 10.69 10.05 17.91
C PHE A 352 9.88 8.76 17.77
N VAL A 353 10.51 7.58 17.85
CA VAL A 353 9.84 6.28 17.90
C VAL A 353 10.24 5.50 19.14
N ASP A 354 9.43 4.54 19.55
CA ASP A 354 9.72 3.63 20.65
C ASP A 354 9.76 2.20 20.11
N LEU A 355 10.97 1.65 20.00
CA LEU A 355 11.16 0.30 19.47
C LEU A 355 10.52 -0.78 20.35
N THR A 356 10.38 -0.52 21.67
CA THR A 356 9.73 -1.45 22.60
C THR A 356 8.23 -1.48 22.36
N ASP A 357 7.60 -0.31 22.18
CA ASP A 357 6.17 -0.25 21.90
C ASP A 357 5.83 -0.76 20.50
N ILE A 358 6.68 -0.48 19.50
CA ILE A 358 6.56 -1.09 18.17
C ILE A 358 6.68 -2.62 18.27
N GLN A 359 7.67 -3.14 18.99
CA GLN A 359 7.82 -4.58 19.19
C GLN A 359 6.58 -5.20 19.85
N ARG A 360 6.08 -4.61 20.94
CA ARG A 360 4.87 -5.09 21.64
C ARG A 360 3.65 -5.13 20.73
N PHE A 361 3.46 -4.07 19.94
CA PHE A 361 2.40 -4.01 18.94
C PHE A 361 2.53 -5.16 17.93
N LEU A 362 3.70 -5.33 17.31
CA LEU A 362 3.94 -6.38 16.31
C LEU A 362 3.83 -7.80 16.89
N GLU A 363 4.29 -8.01 18.13
CA GLU A 363 4.14 -9.30 18.80
C GLU A 363 2.67 -9.63 19.11
N SER A 364 1.85 -8.60 19.38
CA SER A 364 0.41 -8.76 19.57
C SER A 364 -0.32 -9.06 18.26
N GLU A 365 0.06 -8.40 17.15
CA GLU A 365 -0.49 -8.66 15.81
C GLU A 365 -0.15 -10.08 15.32
N LEU A 366 1.06 -10.57 15.63
CA LEU A 366 1.53 -11.92 15.28
C LEU A 366 1.52 -12.86 16.49
N LYS A 367 0.47 -12.80 17.31
CA LYS A 367 0.22 -13.79 18.35
C LYS A 367 -0.14 -15.14 17.72
N ASP A 368 -1.04 -15.10 16.75
CA ASP A 368 -1.50 -16.24 15.95
C ASP A 368 -1.34 -15.90 14.46
N PHE A 369 -1.12 -16.92 13.61
CA PHE A 369 -1.08 -16.71 12.17
C PHE A 369 -2.49 -16.79 11.60
N ILE A 370 -3.04 -15.65 11.18
CA ILE A 370 -4.39 -15.54 10.60
C ILE A 370 -4.28 -15.64 9.07
N PRO A 371 -4.76 -16.72 8.42
CA PRO A 371 -4.69 -16.91 6.97
C PRO A 371 -5.14 -15.71 6.14
N GLU A 372 -6.26 -15.10 6.52
CA GLU A 372 -6.91 -14.00 5.79
C GLU A 372 -6.06 -12.72 5.81
N LYS A 373 -5.11 -12.64 6.76
CA LYS A 373 -4.19 -11.53 6.95
C LYS A 373 -2.78 -11.87 6.45
N LEU A 374 -2.60 -12.81 5.51
CA LEU A 374 -1.29 -13.23 4.98
C LEU A 374 -0.34 -12.04 4.72
N HIS A 375 -0.83 -11.01 4.04
CA HIS A 375 -0.09 -9.79 3.74
C HIS A 375 0.39 -9.03 4.99
N LEU A 376 -0.50 -8.83 5.96
CA LEU A 376 -0.16 -8.18 7.23
C LEU A 376 0.77 -9.05 8.07
N ASN A 377 0.56 -10.37 8.09
CA ASN A 377 1.44 -11.31 8.78
C ASN A 377 2.86 -11.24 8.20
N PHE A 378 2.99 -11.21 6.86
CA PHE A 378 4.26 -11.08 6.17
C PHE A 378 5.00 -9.80 6.59
N PHE A 379 4.35 -8.64 6.54
CA PHE A 379 4.96 -7.39 7.00
C PHE A 379 5.29 -7.38 8.49
N THR A 380 4.45 -8.00 9.32
CA THR A 380 4.72 -8.14 10.76
C THR A 380 5.97 -8.97 11.00
N ILE A 381 6.13 -10.10 10.30
CA ILE A 381 7.33 -10.94 10.37
C ILE A 381 8.56 -10.16 9.90
N LEU A 382 8.46 -9.39 8.81
CA LEU A 382 9.56 -8.55 8.34
C LEU A 382 10.00 -7.52 9.37
N CYS A 383 9.05 -6.83 10.02
CA CYS A 383 9.36 -5.87 11.09
C CYS A 383 10.12 -6.55 12.23
N LEU A 384 9.60 -7.68 12.72
CA LEU A 384 10.23 -8.45 13.78
C LEU A 384 11.64 -8.90 13.39
N LYS A 385 11.86 -9.28 12.12
CA LYS A 385 13.21 -9.61 11.62
C LYS A 385 14.15 -8.41 11.54
N ILE A 386 13.66 -7.23 11.20
CA ILE A 386 14.47 -6.00 11.25
C ILE A 386 14.86 -5.66 12.70
N LEU A 387 13.92 -5.80 13.64
CA LEU A 387 14.17 -5.59 15.07
C LEU A 387 15.16 -6.64 15.63
N GLU A 388 15.02 -7.91 15.26
CA GLU A 388 15.96 -8.97 15.64
C GLU A 388 17.38 -8.69 15.14
N LYS A 389 17.53 -8.25 13.89
CA LYS A 389 18.84 -7.87 13.30
C LYS A 389 19.48 -6.68 14.02
N SER A 390 18.69 -5.77 14.57
CA SER A 390 19.15 -4.60 15.32
C SER A 390 19.41 -4.86 16.81
N GLY A 391 19.29 -6.11 17.27
CA GLY A 391 19.59 -6.51 18.64
C GLY A 391 18.35 -6.61 19.55
N GLY A 392 17.15 -6.42 19.02
CA GLY A 392 15.91 -6.66 19.73
C GLY A 392 15.73 -8.14 20.12
N ILE A 393 15.27 -8.39 21.34
CA ILE A 393 14.99 -9.75 21.83
C ILE A 393 13.57 -10.12 21.39
N ILE A 394 13.44 -10.86 20.30
CA ILE A 394 12.16 -11.29 19.74
C ILE A 394 11.85 -12.73 20.16
N ALA A 395 10.61 -12.98 20.60
CA ALA A 395 10.18 -14.34 20.92
C ALA A 395 10.24 -15.26 19.68
N LEU A 396 10.73 -16.49 19.85
CA LEU A 396 10.73 -17.50 18.78
C LEU A 396 9.29 -17.84 18.38
N LYS A 397 8.96 -17.64 17.10
CA LYS A 397 7.63 -17.89 16.52
C LYS A 397 7.55 -19.23 15.77
N THR A 398 8.32 -20.24 16.20
CA THR A 398 8.37 -21.56 15.54
C THR A 398 7.05 -22.30 15.62
N ASN A 399 6.22 -22.01 16.62
CA ASN A 399 4.86 -22.52 16.76
C ASN A 399 3.95 -22.16 15.57
N LEU A 400 4.23 -21.05 14.86
CA LEU A 400 3.43 -20.62 13.71
C LEU A 400 3.74 -21.39 12.42
N ILE A 401 4.91 -22.03 12.33
CA ILE A 401 5.42 -22.64 11.09
C ILE A 401 4.45 -23.71 10.56
N ASN A 402 3.92 -24.58 11.42
CA ASN A 402 3.04 -25.65 10.99
C ASN A 402 1.76 -25.12 10.36
N SER A 403 1.14 -24.10 11.00
CA SER A 403 -0.07 -23.45 10.49
C SER A 403 0.17 -22.83 9.11
N ILE A 404 1.34 -22.22 8.90
CA ILE A 404 1.72 -21.63 7.63
C ILE A 404 1.98 -22.73 6.58
N LEU A 405 2.75 -23.76 6.91
CA LEU A 405 3.02 -24.87 5.98
C LEU A 405 1.76 -25.61 5.51
N SER A 406 0.74 -25.67 6.35
CA SER A 406 -0.56 -26.27 6.00
C SER A 406 -1.50 -25.32 5.26
N LEU A 407 -1.12 -24.06 5.05
CA LEU A 407 -1.98 -23.05 4.45
C LEU A 407 -2.22 -23.36 2.97
N ASP A 408 -3.48 -23.57 2.61
CA ASP A 408 -3.90 -23.66 1.22
C ASP A 408 -4.22 -22.27 0.68
N ILE A 409 -3.22 -21.65 0.06
CA ILE A 409 -3.36 -20.34 -0.60
C ILE A 409 -3.95 -20.42 -2.01
N LEU A 410 -4.15 -21.62 -2.58
CA LEU A 410 -4.51 -21.79 -3.99
C LEU A 410 -5.95 -22.23 -4.22
N SER A 411 -6.56 -22.92 -3.26
CA SER A 411 -8.01 -23.07 -3.29
C SER A 411 -8.65 -21.70 -3.07
N ASN A 412 -9.78 -21.44 -3.73
CA ASN A 412 -10.65 -20.28 -3.44
C ASN A 412 -11.28 -20.42 -2.03
N SER A 413 -10.51 -20.85 -1.03
CA SER A 413 -10.98 -21.12 0.30
C SER A 413 -11.32 -19.81 1.00
N GLU A 414 -12.28 -19.92 1.91
CA GLU A 414 -12.75 -18.87 2.81
C GLU A 414 -11.59 -18.20 3.61
N ASN A 415 -10.40 -18.80 3.58
CA ASN A 415 -9.17 -18.38 4.27
C ASN A 415 -8.44 -17.19 3.60
N ILE A 416 -8.68 -16.89 2.32
CA ILE A 416 -8.10 -15.71 1.66
C ILE A 416 -9.23 -15.03 0.88
N LYS A 417 -9.77 -13.95 1.45
CA LYS A 417 -10.92 -13.24 0.88
C LYS A 417 -10.67 -12.74 -0.54
N GLU A 418 -9.42 -12.51 -0.91
CA GLU A 418 -9.05 -11.77 -2.11
C GLU A 418 -7.69 -12.23 -2.71
N TYR A 419 -7.72 -13.24 -3.59
CA TYR A 419 -6.54 -13.95 -4.12
C TYR A 419 -5.71 -13.16 -5.15
N ASN A 420 -4.44 -12.89 -4.85
CA ASN A 420 -3.40 -12.43 -5.78
C ASN A 420 -2.31 -13.52 -5.90
N PRO A 421 -2.33 -14.36 -6.95
CA PRO A 421 -1.54 -15.59 -6.99
C PRO A 421 -0.03 -15.37 -6.83
N VAL A 422 0.53 -14.31 -7.43
CA VAL A 422 1.99 -14.10 -7.40
C VAL A 422 2.40 -13.54 -6.04
N LEU A 423 1.68 -12.54 -5.55
CA LEU A 423 1.97 -11.94 -4.25
C LEU A 423 1.76 -12.93 -3.12
N ASP A 424 0.63 -13.66 -3.11
CA ASP A 424 0.29 -14.61 -2.06
C ASP A 424 1.31 -15.77 -1.99
N ILE A 425 1.76 -16.28 -3.15
CA ILE A 425 2.82 -17.30 -3.18
C ILE A 425 4.13 -16.74 -2.60
N LEU A 426 4.52 -15.52 -2.99
CA LEU A 426 5.74 -14.89 -2.50
C LEU A 426 5.69 -14.71 -0.97
N GLU A 427 4.61 -14.12 -0.46
CA GLU A 427 4.42 -13.82 0.97
C GLU A 427 4.33 -15.09 1.81
N HIS A 428 3.67 -16.13 1.30
CA HIS A 428 3.61 -17.43 1.96
C HIS A 428 5.00 -18.06 2.09
N LEU A 429 5.72 -18.21 0.97
CA LEU A 429 7.07 -18.80 0.99
C LEU A 429 8.06 -17.97 1.80
N ALA A 430 7.99 -16.64 1.67
CA ALA A 430 8.85 -15.72 2.40
C ALA A 430 8.58 -15.79 3.91
N SER A 431 7.32 -15.84 4.34
CA SER A 431 6.96 -16.00 5.75
C SER A 431 7.54 -17.28 6.35
N ILE A 432 7.45 -18.40 5.62
CA ILE A 432 8.08 -19.67 6.03
C ILE A 432 9.59 -19.49 6.19
N LYS A 433 10.28 -18.93 5.17
CA LYS A 433 11.74 -18.78 5.19
C LYS A 433 12.26 -17.75 6.18
N LEU A 434 11.48 -16.71 6.49
CA LEU A 434 11.80 -15.74 7.52
C LEU A 434 11.72 -16.40 8.90
N LEU A 435 10.70 -17.21 9.18
CA LEU A 435 10.54 -17.89 10.46
C LEU A 435 11.48 -19.08 10.63
N ASP A 436 11.70 -19.87 9.58
CA ASP A 436 12.66 -20.97 9.53
C ASP A 436 13.36 -21.05 8.18
N LYS A 437 14.62 -20.58 8.15
CA LYS A 437 15.47 -20.60 6.95
C LYS A 437 15.67 -22.02 6.39
N LYS A 438 15.63 -23.05 7.24
CA LYS A 438 15.84 -24.46 6.88
C LYS A 438 14.55 -25.19 6.52
N ALA A 439 13.39 -24.54 6.61
CA ALA A 439 12.11 -25.13 6.27
C ALA A 439 12.14 -25.76 4.87
N ASN A 440 11.61 -26.98 4.77
CA ASN A 440 11.54 -27.73 3.53
C ASN A 440 10.33 -27.27 2.69
N LEU A 441 10.61 -26.74 1.50
CA LEU A 441 9.59 -26.28 0.56
C LEU A 441 9.33 -27.26 -0.59
N SER A 442 9.85 -28.50 -0.53
CA SER A 442 9.78 -29.46 -1.63
C SER A 442 8.36 -29.74 -2.12
N HIS A 443 7.38 -29.78 -1.21
CA HIS A 443 5.97 -30.01 -1.54
C HIS A 443 5.36 -28.88 -2.39
N PHE A 444 5.84 -27.64 -2.23
CA PHE A 444 5.32 -26.49 -2.96
C PHE A 444 5.91 -26.33 -4.36
N LYS A 445 7.08 -26.95 -4.64
CA LYS A 445 7.84 -26.73 -5.88
C LYS A 445 6.99 -26.95 -7.14
N SER A 446 6.40 -28.14 -7.30
CA SER A 446 5.61 -28.47 -8.49
C SER A 446 4.30 -27.68 -8.54
N LEU A 447 3.64 -27.52 -7.38
CA LEU A 447 2.36 -26.85 -7.24
C LEU A 447 2.43 -25.38 -7.64
N TYR A 448 3.34 -24.62 -7.03
CA TYR A 448 3.50 -23.18 -7.29
C TYR A 448 4.11 -22.92 -8.65
N MET A 449 5.05 -23.76 -9.11
CA MET A 449 5.58 -23.60 -10.47
C MET A 449 4.52 -23.83 -11.55
N SER A 450 3.64 -24.83 -11.36
CA SER A 450 2.51 -25.04 -12.27
C SER A 450 1.59 -23.81 -12.31
N LYS A 451 1.34 -23.17 -11.15
CA LYS A 451 0.52 -21.96 -11.09
C LYS A 451 1.19 -20.78 -11.79
N LEU A 452 2.48 -20.53 -11.54
CA LEU A 452 3.23 -19.46 -12.21
C LEU A 452 3.25 -19.63 -13.73
N LYS A 453 3.48 -20.86 -14.23
CA LYS A 453 3.48 -21.15 -15.67
C LYS A 453 2.15 -20.80 -16.36
N LYS A 454 1.02 -20.93 -15.67
CA LYS A 454 -0.31 -20.56 -16.20
C LYS A 454 -0.53 -19.05 -16.30
N LEU A 455 0.28 -18.25 -15.60
CA LEU A 455 0.19 -16.78 -15.60
C LEU A 455 1.16 -16.15 -16.61
N ILE A 456 2.00 -16.96 -17.27
CA ILE A 456 2.88 -16.49 -18.34
C ILE A 456 2.00 -16.16 -19.55
N THR A 457 2.03 -14.91 -19.98
CA THR A 457 1.31 -14.40 -21.14
C THR A 457 2.08 -14.69 -22.42
N GLN A 458 1.47 -14.39 -23.58
CA GLN A 458 2.13 -14.56 -24.88
C GLN A 458 3.41 -13.74 -25.01
N ASN A 459 3.51 -12.64 -24.26
CA ASN A 459 4.68 -11.78 -24.20
C ASN A 459 5.79 -12.30 -23.28
N GLY A 460 5.65 -13.50 -22.71
CA GLY A 460 6.64 -14.11 -21.81
C GLY A 460 6.66 -13.51 -20.40
N MET A 461 5.72 -12.62 -20.07
CA MET A 461 5.61 -11.94 -18.78
C MET A 461 4.57 -12.61 -17.88
N ILE A 462 4.70 -12.44 -16.58
CA ILE A 462 3.65 -12.87 -15.64
C ILE A 462 2.58 -11.78 -15.56
N ASN A 463 1.33 -12.12 -15.89
CA ASN A 463 0.18 -11.20 -15.91
C ASN A 463 0.42 -9.89 -16.72
N ASP A 464 1.34 -9.90 -17.70
CA ASP A 464 1.80 -8.69 -18.40
C ASP A 464 2.34 -7.58 -17.47
N THR A 465 2.79 -7.89 -16.24
CA THR A 465 3.40 -6.90 -15.33
C THR A 465 4.86 -7.20 -15.03
N ILE A 466 5.66 -6.13 -14.91
CA ILE A 466 7.09 -6.21 -14.53
C ILE A 466 7.23 -6.63 -13.07
N THR A 467 6.40 -6.06 -12.20
CA THR A 467 6.43 -6.36 -10.76
C THR A 467 6.14 -7.84 -10.50
N ASP A 468 5.11 -8.42 -11.12
CA ASP A 468 4.81 -9.85 -10.93
C ASP A 468 5.88 -10.75 -11.56
N SER A 469 6.46 -10.33 -12.68
CA SER A 469 7.58 -11.06 -13.31
C SER A 469 8.81 -11.09 -12.37
N ALA A 470 9.14 -9.96 -11.74
CA ALA A 470 10.22 -9.88 -10.76
C ALA A 470 9.94 -10.71 -9.50
N ARG A 471 8.70 -10.66 -8.99
CA ARG A 471 8.27 -11.50 -7.86
C ARG A 471 8.31 -12.98 -8.19
N ALA A 472 7.92 -13.37 -9.41
CA ALA A 472 8.01 -14.76 -9.87
C ALA A 472 9.45 -15.28 -9.88
N LEU A 473 10.43 -14.46 -10.27
CA LEU A 473 11.85 -14.80 -10.11
C LEU A 473 12.21 -15.02 -8.64
N LEU A 474 11.80 -14.14 -7.73
CA LEU A 474 12.05 -14.34 -6.30
C LEU A 474 11.38 -15.60 -5.74
N ILE A 475 10.19 -15.96 -6.23
CA ILE A 475 9.52 -17.23 -5.89
C ILE A 475 10.33 -18.44 -6.37
N ILE A 476 10.81 -18.41 -7.61
CA ILE A 476 11.65 -19.49 -8.18
C ILE A 476 12.96 -19.63 -7.39
N ASP A 477 13.53 -18.52 -6.91
CA ASP A 477 14.68 -18.52 -6.01
C ASP A 477 14.37 -19.17 -4.65
N LEU A 478 13.26 -18.78 -4.00
CA LEU A 478 12.84 -19.37 -2.71
C LEU A 478 12.57 -20.86 -2.80
N LEU A 479 12.03 -21.32 -3.93
CA LEU A 479 11.79 -22.74 -4.20
C LEU A 479 13.04 -23.51 -4.61
N ASP A 480 14.20 -22.85 -4.73
CA ASP A 480 15.45 -23.45 -5.24
C ASP A 480 15.21 -24.19 -6.57
N LEU A 481 14.59 -23.48 -7.51
CA LEU A 481 14.24 -23.98 -8.84
C LEU A 481 14.99 -23.27 -9.97
N LYS A 482 15.88 -22.34 -9.65
CA LYS A 482 16.64 -21.52 -10.62
C LYS A 482 17.31 -22.33 -11.74
N LYS A 483 17.92 -23.48 -11.41
CA LYS A 483 18.56 -24.36 -12.39
C LYS A 483 17.55 -25.18 -13.20
N ALA A 484 16.51 -25.68 -12.54
CA ALA A 484 15.49 -26.52 -13.15
C ALA A 484 14.59 -25.74 -14.12
N GLU A 485 14.32 -24.48 -13.80
CA GLU A 485 13.45 -23.57 -14.57
C GLU A 485 14.27 -22.45 -15.25
N TYR A 486 15.51 -22.77 -15.65
CA TYR A 486 16.47 -21.82 -16.23
C TYR A 486 15.87 -21.02 -17.39
N THR A 487 15.21 -21.69 -18.34
CA THR A 487 14.61 -21.04 -19.52
C THR A 487 13.57 -19.98 -19.13
N ILE A 488 12.71 -20.28 -18.17
CA ILE A 488 11.71 -19.32 -17.69
C ILE A 488 12.39 -18.16 -16.97
N CYS A 489 13.39 -18.44 -16.14
CA CYS A 489 14.16 -17.39 -15.48
C CYS A 489 14.79 -16.44 -16.50
N GLN A 490 15.37 -16.97 -17.58
CA GLN A 490 16.01 -16.19 -18.64
C GLN A 490 15.01 -15.31 -19.39
N ILE A 491 13.83 -15.84 -19.72
CA ILE A 491 12.76 -15.08 -20.37
C ILE A 491 12.35 -13.90 -19.49
N LEU A 492 12.03 -14.16 -18.22
CA LEU A 492 11.58 -13.13 -17.28
C LEU A 492 12.67 -12.06 -17.05
N LEU A 493 13.92 -12.47 -16.82
CA LEU A 493 15.05 -11.56 -16.64
C LEU A 493 15.25 -10.68 -17.88
N THR A 494 15.23 -11.28 -19.08
CA THR A 494 15.40 -10.54 -20.34
C THR A 494 14.31 -9.47 -20.50
N HIS A 495 13.06 -9.79 -20.19
CA HIS A 495 11.96 -8.82 -20.26
C HIS A 495 12.12 -7.69 -19.26
N ILE A 496 12.42 -8.00 -18.01
CA ILE A 496 12.59 -7.02 -16.94
C ILE A 496 13.74 -6.04 -17.23
N ILE A 497 14.82 -6.54 -17.83
CA ILE A 497 16.02 -5.75 -18.14
C ILE A 497 15.86 -4.94 -19.44
N LYS A 498 15.39 -5.56 -20.53
CA LYS A 498 15.42 -4.94 -21.88
C LYS A 498 14.19 -4.11 -22.21
N ASN A 499 13.02 -4.43 -21.66
CA ASN A 499 11.75 -3.84 -22.11
C ASN A 499 11.27 -2.68 -21.25
N VAL A 500 11.98 -2.34 -20.18
CA VAL A 500 11.58 -1.26 -19.26
C VAL A 500 12.62 -0.17 -19.25
N ARG A 501 12.16 1.08 -19.38
CA ARG A 501 12.99 2.26 -19.19
C ARG A 501 12.52 2.98 -17.94
N TYR A 502 13.36 3.03 -16.92
CA TYR A 502 13.01 3.61 -15.63
C TYR A 502 13.39 5.08 -15.60
N PHE A 503 12.47 5.93 -15.12
CA PHE A 503 12.67 7.38 -15.02
C PHE A 503 13.09 8.08 -16.35
N ASN A 504 12.82 7.45 -17.50
CA ASN A 504 13.31 7.87 -18.82
C ASN A 504 12.16 8.31 -19.75
N SER A 505 11.20 9.07 -19.21
CA SER A 505 10.05 9.55 -19.99
C SER A 505 10.49 10.66 -20.96
N GLU A 506 10.49 10.35 -22.26
CA GLU A 506 10.83 11.31 -23.33
C GLU A 506 9.78 12.44 -23.48
N ASP A 507 8.54 12.21 -23.05
CA ASP A 507 7.43 13.16 -23.13
C ASP A 507 6.82 13.46 -21.75
N LEU A 508 7.47 14.38 -21.03
CA LEU A 508 7.04 14.87 -19.71
C LEU A 508 5.75 15.73 -19.76
N LYS A 509 5.13 15.90 -20.95
CA LYS A 509 3.86 16.64 -21.10
C LYS A 509 2.63 15.74 -21.04
N LYS A 510 2.80 14.42 -20.99
CA LYS A 510 1.69 13.47 -20.79
C LYS A 510 1.15 13.56 -19.37
N GLU A 511 -0.17 13.46 -19.22
CA GLU A 511 -0.89 13.63 -17.94
C GLU A 511 -0.45 12.62 -16.86
N PHE A 512 -0.04 11.41 -17.24
CA PHE A 512 0.46 10.38 -16.32
C PHE A 512 1.98 10.20 -16.46
N ASN A 513 2.76 10.87 -15.61
CA ASN A 513 4.23 10.77 -15.58
C ASN A 513 4.76 10.91 -14.15
N TRP A 514 5.90 10.29 -13.87
CA TRP A 514 6.48 10.22 -12.53
C TRP A 514 6.92 11.57 -11.95
N LYS A 515 7.02 12.63 -12.77
CA LYS A 515 7.44 13.96 -12.33
C LYS A 515 6.27 14.84 -11.86
N THR A 516 5.06 14.56 -12.31
CA THR A 516 3.87 15.35 -11.95
C THR A 516 2.79 14.54 -11.27
N ASP A 517 2.89 13.21 -11.26
CA ASP A 517 1.90 12.31 -10.69
C ASP A 517 2.54 11.38 -9.65
N LYS A 518 2.04 11.46 -8.41
CA LYS A 518 2.49 10.67 -7.25
C LYS A 518 2.31 9.16 -7.46
N LEU A 519 1.25 8.74 -8.13
CA LEU A 519 1.03 7.33 -8.43
C LEU A 519 2.06 6.85 -9.45
N ALA A 520 2.24 7.58 -10.55
CA ALA A 520 3.24 7.24 -11.56
C ALA A 520 4.63 7.12 -10.92
N TYR A 521 4.96 8.03 -10.00
CA TYR A 521 6.19 7.97 -9.21
C TYR A 521 6.28 6.70 -8.35
N THR A 522 5.21 6.36 -7.62
CA THR A 522 5.13 5.17 -6.77
C THR A 522 5.28 3.88 -7.59
N ILE A 523 4.63 3.80 -8.75
CA ILE A 523 4.70 2.65 -9.67
C ILE A 523 6.12 2.48 -10.21
N GLU A 524 6.75 3.56 -10.69
CA GLU A 524 8.13 3.54 -11.19
C GLU A 524 9.11 3.05 -10.12
N LEU A 525 9.03 3.61 -8.90
CA LEU A 525 9.86 3.19 -7.77
C LEU A 525 9.63 1.71 -7.43
N ARG A 526 8.37 1.28 -7.31
CA ARG A 526 8.03 -0.10 -6.97
C ARG A 526 8.54 -1.08 -8.02
N MET A 527 8.32 -0.78 -9.31
CA MET A 527 8.81 -1.61 -10.40
C MET A 527 10.34 -1.73 -10.36
N LEU A 528 11.05 -0.60 -10.23
CA LEU A 528 12.51 -0.59 -10.18
C LEU A 528 13.04 -1.37 -8.95
N PHE A 529 12.43 -1.19 -7.78
CA PHE A 529 12.82 -1.88 -6.55
C PHE A 529 12.74 -3.40 -6.71
N TRP A 530 11.59 -3.94 -7.12
CA TRP A 530 11.40 -5.38 -7.25
C TRP A 530 12.30 -5.99 -8.32
N THR A 531 12.48 -5.27 -9.42
CA THR A 531 13.40 -5.62 -10.51
C THR A 531 14.85 -5.74 -10.02
N LEU A 532 15.36 -4.73 -9.32
CA LEU A 532 16.72 -4.74 -8.78
C LEU A 532 16.90 -5.89 -7.78
N LEU A 533 15.91 -6.09 -6.90
CA LEU A 533 15.92 -7.17 -5.91
C LEU A 533 15.94 -8.56 -6.55
N ALA A 534 15.13 -8.77 -7.59
CA ALA A 534 15.12 -10.01 -8.36
C ALA A 534 16.48 -10.25 -9.02
N CYS A 535 17.01 -9.27 -9.75
CA CYS A 535 18.29 -9.42 -10.45
C CYS A 535 19.47 -9.64 -9.50
N ALA A 536 19.47 -9.01 -8.31
CA ALA A 536 20.48 -9.26 -7.28
C ALA A 536 20.54 -10.74 -6.86
N SER A 537 19.40 -11.44 -6.84
CA SER A 537 19.28 -12.85 -6.45
C SER A 537 19.75 -13.84 -7.53
N TYR A 538 19.94 -13.36 -8.76
CA TYR A 538 20.26 -14.15 -9.95
C TYR A 538 21.70 -13.97 -10.47
N LYS A 539 22.54 -13.27 -9.69
CA LYS A 539 23.97 -12.97 -9.95
C LYS A 539 24.87 -14.15 -10.36
N THR A 540 24.44 -15.40 -10.17
CA THR A 540 25.24 -16.62 -10.43
C THR A 540 24.80 -17.42 -11.66
N ILE A 541 23.69 -17.06 -12.31
CA ILE A 541 23.24 -17.73 -13.52
C ILE A 541 23.89 -17.12 -14.78
N SER A 542 24.41 -15.89 -14.68
CA SER A 542 24.98 -15.12 -15.79
C SER A 542 26.47 -15.38 -16.09
N ASN A 543 27.14 -16.31 -15.40
CA ASN A 543 28.54 -16.66 -15.69
C ASN A 543 28.71 -17.57 -16.93
N ALA A 544 27.63 -17.97 -17.58
CA ALA A 544 27.65 -18.40 -18.97
C ALA A 544 27.02 -17.27 -19.79
N SER A 545 27.87 -16.51 -20.49
CA SER A 545 27.53 -15.53 -21.52
C SER A 545 26.03 -15.32 -21.75
N LEU A 546 25.45 -14.34 -21.05
CA LEU A 546 24.28 -13.62 -21.52
C LEU A 546 24.75 -12.52 -22.49
N PHE A 547 25.46 -12.92 -23.54
CA PHE A 547 25.76 -12.15 -24.74
C PHE A 547 25.93 -13.10 -25.92
#